data_AF-A0A7Y9MKH1-F1
#
_entry.id   AF-A0A7Y9MKH1-F1
#
_cell.length_a   1.000
_cell.length_b   1.000
_cell.length_c   1.000
_cell.angle_alpha   90.00
_cell.angle_beta   90.00
_cell.angle_gamma   90.00
#
_symmetry.space_group_name_H-M   'P 1'
#
loop_
_entity.id
_entity.type
_entity.pdbx_description
1 polymer ?
#
loop_
_entity_poly.entity_id
_entity_poly.type
_entity_poly.pdbx_seq_one_letter_code
_entity_poly.pdbx_strand_id
1 'polypeptide(L)' 'MQHALVTLVAAATPSPVPTVDPDLVTPGPVGFAVIAFIALAVVFLVWDMMRRIRRARIRGEINEQLDAEEQMRDDDGRA' A
#
# COMPACT_ATOMS: atom_id res chain seq x y z
N MET A 1 -40.12 -33.40 -28.05
CA MET A 1 -40.39 -32.04 -28.57
C MET A 1 -39.73 -30.93 -27.75
N GLN A 2 -39.71 -30.98 -26.40
CA GLN A 2 -39.08 -29.93 -25.58
C GLN A 2 -37.55 -29.82 -25.75
N HIS A 3 -36.85 -30.95 -25.93
CA HIS A 3 -35.39 -30.95 -26.17
C HIS A 3 -34.96 -30.26 -27.47
N ALA A 4 -35.83 -30.22 -28.48
CA ALA A 4 -35.57 -29.52 -29.74
C ALA A 4 -35.62 -27.98 -29.55
N LEU A 5 -36.51 -27.51 -28.68
CA LEU A 5 -36.61 -26.09 -28.36
C LEU A 5 -35.44 -25.63 -27.48
N VAL A 6 -35.00 -26.46 -26.53
CA VAL A 6 -33.83 -26.17 -25.67
C VAL A 6 -32.54 -26.09 -26.49
N THR A 7 -32.35 -27.00 -27.45
CA THR A 7 -31.17 -26.99 -28.33
C THR A 7 -31.18 -25.82 -29.31
N LEU A 8 -32.34 -25.41 -29.81
CA LEU A 8 -32.47 -24.23 -30.67
C LEU A 8 -32.19 -22.92 -29.92
N VAL A 9 -32.66 -22.79 -28.67
CA VAL A 9 -32.39 -21.61 -27.81
C VAL A 9 -30.91 -21.55 -27.39
N ALA A 10 -30.29 -22.70 -27.09
CA ALA A 10 -28.86 -22.74 -26.82
C ALA A 10 -28.01 -22.37 -28.05
N ALA A 11 -28.42 -22.80 -29.25
CA ALA A 11 -27.75 -22.45 -30.51
C ALA A 11 -27.93 -20.96 -30.90
N ALA A 12 -28.98 -20.30 -30.43
CA ALA A 12 -29.26 -18.89 -30.70
C ALA A 12 -28.45 -17.91 -29.83
N THR A 13 -27.67 -18.39 -28.86
CA THR A 13 -26.82 -17.54 -28.04
C THR A 13 -25.41 -17.54 -28.64
N PRO A 14 -24.97 -16.49 -29.35
CA PRO A 14 -23.59 -16.42 -29.82
C PRO A 14 -22.66 -16.44 -28.60
N SER A 15 -21.77 -17.43 -28.54
CA SER A 15 -20.70 -17.43 -27.55
C SER A 15 -19.77 -16.26 -27.88
N PRO A 16 -19.45 -15.38 -26.91
CA PRO A 16 -18.57 -14.24 -27.18
C PRO A 16 -17.22 -14.76 -27.62
N VAL A 17 -16.89 -14.53 -28.90
CA VAL A 17 -15.55 -14.75 -29.44
C VAL A 17 -14.67 -13.58 -28.97
N PRO A 18 -13.57 -13.83 -28.25
CA PRO A 18 -12.66 -12.77 -27.86
C PRO A 18 -12.10 -12.11 -29.12
N THR A 19 -12.39 -10.83 -29.32
CA THR A 19 -11.86 -10.00 -30.43
C THR A 19 -10.47 -9.45 -30.13
N VAL A 20 -10.01 -9.57 -28.89
CA VAL A 20 -8.69 -9.17 -28.41
C VAL A 20 -8.06 -10.35 -27.67
N ASP A 21 -6.76 -10.54 -27.88
CA ASP A 21 -5.97 -11.56 -27.20
C ASP A 21 -6.07 -11.37 -25.66
N PRO A 22 -6.50 -12.38 -24.90
CA PRO A 22 -6.67 -12.28 -23.44
C PRO A 22 -5.35 -11.94 -22.70
N ASP A 23 -4.21 -12.25 -23.29
CA ASP A 23 -2.89 -11.90 -22.73
C ASP A 23 -2.58 -10.40 -22.86
N LEU A 24 -3.34 -9.65 -23.67
CA LEU A 24 -3.22 -8.19 -23.78
C LEU A 24 -3.99 -7.43 -22.70
N VAL A 25 -5.01 -8.04 -22.07
CA VAL A 25 -5.91 -7.34 -21.12
C VAL A 25 -5.67 -7.71 -19.67
N THR A 26 -4.83 -8.71 -19.41
CA THR A 26 -4.41 -9.06 -18.06
C THR A 26 -2.92 -8.78 -17.96
N PRO A 27 -2.46 -7.92 -17.02
CA PRO A 27 -1.04 -7.84 -16.74
C PRO A 27 -0.62 -9.24 -16.29
N GLY A 28 0.03 -9.99 -17.19
CA GLY A 28 0.45 -11.37 -16.94
C GLY A 28 1.37 -11.46 -15.70
N PRO A 29 1.96 -12.63 -15.42
CA PRO A 29 2.75 -12.84 -14.21
C PRO A 29 3.80 -11.75 -13.93
N VAL A 30 4.41 -11.19 -14.99
CA VAL A 30 5.35 -10.06 -14.91
C VAL A 30 4.69 -8.80 -14.38
N GLY A 31 3.53 -8.41 -14.91
CA GLY A 31 2.83 -7.20 -14.45
C GLY A 31 2.34 -7.32 -13.01
N PHE A 32 1.89 -8.51 -12.60
CA PHE A 32 1.56 -8.78 -11.20
C PHE A 32 2.77 -8.65 -10.28
N ALA A 33 3.94 -9.18 -10.68
CA ALA A 33 5.17 -9.07 -9.93
C ALA A 33 5.63 -7.60 -9.76
N VAL A 34 5.47 -6.77 -10.81
CA VAL A 34 5.77 -5.34 -10.75
C VAL A 34 4.87 -4.63 -9.73
N ILE A 35 3.55 -4.88 -9.76
CA ILE A 35 2.63 -4.28 -8.79
C ILE A 35 2.91 -4.76 -7.36
N ALA A 36 3.20 -6.05 -7.17
CA ALA A 36 3.59 -6.60 -5.88
C ALA A 36 4.86 -5.92 -5.33
N PHE A 37 5.86 -5.69 -6.18
CA PHE A 37 7.08 -4.97 -5.82
C PHE A 37 6.80 -3.52 -5.41
N ILE A 38 5.97 -2.80 -6.17
CA ILE A 38 5.58 -1.43 -5.84
C ILE A 38 4.83 -1.39 -4.49
N ALA A 39 3.91 -2.32 -4.25
CA ALA A 39 3.20 -2.42 -2.99
C ALA A 39 4.17 -2.62 -1.81
N LEU A 40 5.17 -3.50 -1.96
CA LEU A 40 6.22 -3.67 -0.97
C LEU A 40 7.02 -2.39 -0.75
N ALA A 41 7.43 -1.71 -1.82
CA ALA A 41 8.16 -0.44 -1.73
C ALA A 41 7.37 0.62 -0.95
N VAL A 42 6.06 0.70 -1.17
CA VAL A 42 5.17 1.61 -0.42
C VAL A 42 5.10 1.21 1.06
N VAL A 43 4.95 -0.09 1.38
CA VAL A 43 4.94 -0.57 2.78
C VAL A 43 6.26 -0.24 3.47
N PHE A 44 7.39 -0.49 2.81
CA PHE A 44 8.72 -0.14 3.32
C PHE A 44 8.87 1.37 3.53
N LEU A 45 8.35 2.19 2.62
CA LEU A 45 8.38 3.64 2.74
C LEU A 45 7.56 4.13 3.94
N VAL A 46 6.35 3.59 4.13
CA VAL A 46 5.50 3.91 5.30
C VAL A 46 6.20 3.49 6.58
N TRP A 47 6.81 2.30 6.61
CA TRP A 47 7.55 1.84 7.78
C TRP A 47 8.77 2.71 8.08
N ASP A 48 9.55 3.09 7.06
CA ASP A 48 10.66 4.01 7.23
C ASP A 48 10.18 5.36 7.77
N MET A 49 9.10 5.91 7.21
CA MET A 49 8.53 7.17 7.64
C MET A 49 8.06 7.11 9.10
N MET A 50 7.37 6.04 9.51
CA MET A 50 6.99 5.82 10.91
C MET A 50 8.22 5.71 11.82
N ARG A 51 9.25 4.96 11.41
CA ARG A 51 10.49 4.81 12.17
C ARG A 51 11.22 6.14 12.30
N ARG A 52 11.25 6.94 11.23
CA ARG A 52 11.84 8.28 11.20
C ARG A 52 11.11 9.22 12.15
N ILE A 53 9.79 9.31 12.08
CA ILE A 53 8.98 10.16 12.97
C ILE A 53 9.20 9.77 14.44
N ARG A 54 9.13 8.47 14.75
CA ARG A 54 9.34 7.99 16.11
C ARG A 54 10.73 8.36 16.64
N ARG A 55 11.78 8.18 15.83
CA ARG A 55 13.15 8.61 16.19
C ARG A 55 13.27 10.11 16.41
N ALA A 56 12.65 10.92 15.56
CA ALA A 56 12.71 12.39 15.67
C ALA A 56 12.01 12.88 16.94
N ARG A 57 10.83 12.33 17.23
CA ARG A 57 10.03 12.69 18.41
C ARG A 57 10.75 12.36 19.73
N ILE A 58 11.28 11.14 19.86
CA ILE A 58 11.99 10.72 21.08
C ILE A 58 13.17 11.65 21.38
N ARG A 59 13.92 12.06 20.36
CA ARG A 59 15.04 13.00 20.54
C ARG A 59 14.57 14.39 20.95
N GLY A 60 13.44 14.86 20.41
CA GLY A 60 12.86 16.15 20.80
C GLY A 60 12.43 16.17 22.26
N GLU A 61 11.69 15.14 22.70
CA GLU A 61 11.22 15.02 24.09
C GLU A 61 12.38 14.95 25.10
N ILE A 62 13.48 14.28 24.76
CA ILE A 62 14.68 14.21 25.61
C ILE A 62 15.38 15.57 25.68
N ASN A 63 15.59 16.23 24.54
CA ASN A 63 16.25 17.54 24.53
C ASN A 63 15.45 18.59 25.30
N GLU A 64 14.12 18.58 25.20
CA GLU A 64 13.26 19.52 25.92
C GLU A 64 13.33 19.31 27.45
N GLN A 65 13.47 18.06 27.91
CA GLN A 65 13.71 17.77 29.33
C GLN A 65 15.08 18.26 29.80
N LEU A 66 16.13 18.03 29.00
CA LEU A 66 17.49 18.50 29.30
C LEU A 66 17.54 20.04 29.36
N ASP A 67 16.94 20.72 28.39
CA ASP A 67 16.89 22.19 28.35
C ASP A 67 16.14 22.76 29.57
N ALA A 68 15.09 22.08 30.05
CA ALA A 68 14.35 22.48 31.24
C ALA A 68 15.16 22.26 32.53
N GLU A 69 15.87 21.13 32.66
CA GLU A 69 16.77 20.86 33.79
C GLU A 69 17.92 21.87 33.85
N GLU A 70 18.49 22.24 32.70
CA GLU A 70 19.54 23.26 32.61
C GLU A 70 19.02 24.64 33.03
N GLN A 71 17.81 25.02 32.61
CA GLN A 71 17.18 26.27 33.03
C GLN A 71 16.90 26.32 34.54
N MET A 72 16.40 25.23 35.11
CA MET A 72 16.18 25.13 36.56
C MET A 72 17.50 25.27 37.33
N ARG A 73 18.57 24.60 36.87
CA ARG A 73 19.90 24.69 37.48
C ARG A 73 20.49 26.10 37.39
N ASP A 74 20.28 26.79 36.27
CA ASP A 74 20.74 28.16 36.08
C ASP A 74 19.97 29.16 36.95
N ASP A 75 18.68 28.93 37.21
CA ASP A 75 17.86 29.77 38.09
C ASP A 75 18.25 29.58 39.57
N ASP A 76 18.43 28.32 40.02
CA ASP A 76 18.92 27.98 41.36
C ASP A 76 20.31 28.56 41.66
N GLY A 77 21.18 28.67 40.64
CA GLY A 77 22.52 29.26 40.78
C GLY A 77 22.54 30.79 40.81
N ARG A 78 21.42 31.46 40.55
CA ARG A 78 21.29 32.93 40.56
C ARG A 78 20.56 33.47 41.80
N ALA A 79 19.97 32.60 42.63
CA ALA A 79 19.39 32.94 43.94
C ALA A 79 20.45 32.98 45.05
#